data_AF-A0A954PJV5-F1
#
_entry.id   AF-A0A954PJV5-F1
#
_cell.length_a   1.000
_cell.length_b   1.000
_cell.length_c   1.000
_cell.angle_alpha   90.00
_cell.angle_beta   90.00
_cell.angle_gamma   90.00
#
_symmetry.space_group_name_H-M   'P 1'
#
loop_
_entity.id
_entity.type
_entity.pdbx_description
1 polymer ?
#
loop_
_entity_poly.entity_id
_entity_poly.type
_entity_poly.pdbx_seq_one_letter_code
_entity_poly.pdbx_strand_id
1 'polypeptide(L)'
;GGARYGATINQRVTKNQLSVYTCPSDRITASPNIIAGITFHNYVANYGNTTRGRLSPYGVNPDGTPNVWGGAPFIEFINPNTGNWPNYYSWIHTDLNRLKFVVKLGELTDGTSNTLAFSECVQGSNGNLTGFAWWGGGCNFETLLAPNTSQPDVVEQSCANPPTDPLNSPCVVRAVASGNVVTSGAETHAARSRHTGGVQATLCDGSVRFISNAIDLYTWRGLGSAAGGEVVTLE
;
A
#
# COMPACT_ATOMS: atom_id res chain seq x y z
N GLY A 1 -17.01 -10.89 -17.45
CA GLY A 1 -15.85 -10.30 -16.75
C GLY A 1 -15.70 -8.87 -17.22
N GLY A 2 -15.57 -7.91 -16.31
CA GLY A 2 -15.46 -6.49 -16.64
C GLY A 2 -14.20 -6.15 -17.44
N ALA A 3 -14.21 -5.01 -18.14
CA ALA A 3 -13.06 -4.50 -18.88
C ALA A 3 -11.88 -4.24 -17.92
N ARG A 4 -10.72 -4.86 -18.19
CA ARG A 4 -9.47 -4.65 -17.42
C ARG A 4 -8.77 -3.35 -17.82
N TYR A 5 -7.78 -2.92 -17.05
CA TYR A 5 -7.02 -1.69 -17.30
C TYR A 5 -6.41 -1.57 -18.70
N GLY A 6 -6.03 -2.71 -19.32
CA GLY A 6 -5.47 -2.75 -20.68
C GLY A 6 -6.51 -2.81 -21.81
N ALA A 7 -7.80 -2.95 -21.50
CA ALA A 7 -8.85 -3.01 -22.50
C ALA A 7 -8.98 -1.68 -23.25
N THR A 8 -9.24 -1.73 -24.56
CA THR A 8 -9.32 -0.55 -25.44
C THR A 8 -10.21 0.57 -24.88
N ILE A 9 -11.33 0.21 -24.25
CA ILE A 9 -12.26 1.18 -23.63
C ILE A 9 -11.64 1.97 -22.46
N ASN A 10 -10.68 1.38 -21.74
CA ASN A 10 -10.04 1.98 -20.58
C ASN A 10 -8.73 2.71 -20.93
N GLN A 11 -8.13 2.45 -22.09
CA GLN A 11 -6.82 3.00 -22.46
C GLN A 11 -6.78 4.54 -22.53
N ARG A 12 -7.92 5.20 -22.78
CA ARG A 12 -8.00 6.67 -22.70
C ARG A 12 -7.82 7.21 -21.28
N VAL A 13 -8.01 6.41 -20.25
CA VAL A 13 -7.81 6.80 -18.86
C VAL A 13 -6.49 6.24 -18.38
N THR A 14 -6.27 4.94 -18.60
CA THR A 14 -5.14 4.22 -18.02
C THR A 14 -3.79 4.55 -18.67
N LYS A 15 -3.76 5.15 -19.86
CA LYS A 15 -2.53 5.67 -20.49
C LYS A 15 -2.30 7.17 -20.29
N ASN A 16 -3.20 7.86 -19.62
CA ASN A 16 -3.10 9.30 -19.40
C ASN A 16 -2.50 9.61 -18.03
N GLN A 17 -1.25 10.09 -18.04
CA GLN A 17 -0.56 10.47 -16.81
C GLN A 17 -1.25 11.70 -16.21
N LEU A 18 -1.80 11.54 -15.01
CA LEU A 18 -2.42 12.63 -14.27
C LEU A 18 -1.35 13.35 -13.45
N SER A 19 -1.03 14.59 -13.82
CA SER A 19 -0.01 15.40 -13.14
C SER A 19 -0.31 15.61 -11.66
N VAL A 20 -1.59 15.75 -11.29
CA VAL A 20 -2.03 15.87 -9.89
C VAL A 20 -1.72 14.63 -9.04
N TYR A 21 -1.56 13.47 -9.65
CA TYR A 21 -1.18 12.22 -8.97
C TYR A 21 0.29 11.84 -9.22
N THR A 22 1.11 12.78 -9.69
CA THR A 22 2.53 12.55 -10.02
C THR A 22 3.39 13.55 -9.26
N CYS A 23 4.32 13.05 -8.44
CA CYS A 23 5.24 13.91 -7.74
C CYS A 23 6.31 14.44 -8.72
N PRO A 24 6.56 15.76 -8.81
CA PRO A 24 7.60 16.32 -9.69
C PRO A 24 9.02 15.85 -9.36
N SER A 25 9.23 15.40 -8.12
CA SER A 25 10.53 14.91 -7.64
C SER A 25 10.81 13.46 -8.03
N ASP A 26 9.79 12.72 -8.50
CA ASP A 26 9.93 11.34 -8.93
C ASP A 26 10.05 11.19 -10.45
N ARG A 27 10.56 10.03 -10.86
CA ARG A 27 10.73 9.67 -12.26
C ARG A 27 9.44 9.01 -12.72
N ILE A 28 8.87 9.49 -13.81
CA ILE A 28 7.73 8.83 -14.45
C ILE A 28 8.22 7.48 -15.00
N THR A 29 7.79 6.39 -14.39
CA THR A 29 8.19 5.03 -14.81
C THR A 29 7.19 4.38 -15.76
N ALA A 30 6.13 5.09 -16.15
CA ALA A 30 5.22 4.76 -17.23
C ALA A 30 5.90 4.81 -18.62
N SER A 31 7.01 4.09 -18.78
CA SER A 31 7.63 3.87 -20.08
C SER A 31 6.78 2.87 -20.87
N PRO A 32 6.65 3.00 -22.20
CA PRO A 32 5.91 2.06 -23.05
C PRO A 32 6.28 0.58 -22.84
N ASN A 33 7.50 0.32 -22.37
CA ASN A 33 8.04 -1.01 -22.08
C ASN A 33 7.47 -1.63 -20.80
N ILE A 34 6.94 -0.83 -19.87
CA ILE A 34 6.32 -1.29 -18.62
C ILE A 34 4.81 -1.26 -18.80
N ILE A 35 4.20 -2.44 -18.97
CA ILE A 35 2.75 -2.65 -19.13
C ILE A 35 2.13 -1.82 -20.27
N ALA A 36 2.77 -1.79 -21.44
CA ALA A 36 2.21 -1.23 -22.67
C ALA A 36 1.76 0.25 -22.58
N GLY A 37 2.49 1.06 -21.78
CA GLY A 37 2.26 2.49 -21.62
C GLY A 37 1.12 2.85 -20.66
N ILE A 38 0.72 1.93 -19.79
CA ILE A 38 -0.23 2.23 -18.70
C ILE A 38 0.51 2.95 -17.58
N THR A 39 -0.16 3.93 -16.97
CA THR A 39 0.43 4.90 -16.06
C THR A 39 0.67 4.35 -14.67
N PHE A 40 1.67 4.94 -14.02
CA PHE A 40 2.01 4.77 -12.62
C PHE A 40 1.85 6.13 -11.94
N HIS A 41 1.56 6.15 -10.65
CA HIS A 41 1.25 7.35 -9.88
C HIS A 41 1.95 7.30 -8.52
N ASN A 42 2.08 8.46 -7.88
CA ASN A 42 2.80 8.60 -6.62
C ASN A 42 1.91 8.53 -5.40
N TYR A 43 0.59 8.50 -5.52
CA TYR A 43 -0.31 8.46 -4.36
C TYR A 43 -1.09 7.15 -4.33
N VAL A 44 -0.98 6.45 -3.20
CA VAL A 44 -1.54 5.12 -2.97
C VAL A 44 -2.39 5.11 -1.69
N ALA A 45 -3.32 4.16 -1.61
CA ALA A 45 -4.33 4.11 -0.56
C ALA A 45 -3.85 3.38 0.70
N ASN A 46 -4.27 3.85 1.86
CA ASN A 46 -3.95 3.24 3.15
C ASN A 46 -4.68 1.90 3.33
N TYR A 47 -3.90 0.83 3.39
CA TYR A 47 -4.35 -0.56 3.61
C TYR A 47 -4.03 -1.03 5.03
N GLY A 48 -3.83 -0.10 5.96
CA GLY A 48 -3.81 -0.33 7.40
C GLY A 48 -2.44 -0.58 8.00
N ASN A 49 -2.44 -1.07 9.24
CA ASN A 49 -1.27 -1.05 10.12
C ASN A 49 -0.43 -2.34 10.14
N THR A 50 -0.82 -3.38 9.38
CA THR A 50 -0.06 -4.63 9.31
C THR A 50 0.46 -4.94 7.90
N THR A 51 -0.24 -5.74 7.12
CA THR A 51 0.16 -6.12 5.77
C THR A 51 -1.00 -5.88 4.83
N ARG A 52 -0.74 -5.87 3.51
CA ARG A 52 -1.81 -5.84 2.49
C ARG A 52 -2.84 -6.96 2.73
N GLY A 53 -2.35 -8.11 3.20
CA GLY A 53 -3.16 -9.27 3.57
C GLY A 53 -3.98 -9.07 4.85
N ARG A 54 -3.66 -8.12 5.72
CA ARG A 54 -4.28 -7.91 7.06
C ARG A 54 -3.92 -8.99 8.07
N LEU A 55 -2.71 -9.54 7.95
CA LEU A 55 -2.22 -10.52 8.91
C LEU A 55 -2.13 -9.88 10.29
N SER A 56 -2.59 -10.60 11.31
CA SER A 56 -2.54 -10.12 12.68
C SER A 56 -2.54 -11.29 13.68
N PRO A 57 -1.68 -11.24 14.71
CA PRO A 57 -0.63 -10.23 14.87
C PRO A 57 0.44 -10.34 13.77
N TYR A 58 1.02 -9.21 13.35
CA TYR A 58 2.13 -9.20 12.40
C TYR A 58 3.14 -8.09 12.74
N GLY A 59 4.34 -8.52 13.12
CA GLY A 59 5.35 -7.64 13.72
C GLY A 59 5.06 -7.35 15.20
N VAL A 60 5.91 -6.50 15.79
CA VAL A 60 5.82 -6.06 17.18
C VAL A 60 5.83 -4.54 17.24
N ASN A 61 5.06 -3.98 18.17
CA ASN A 61 5.08 -2.56 18.51
C ASN A 61 6.35 -2.19 19.29
N PRO A 62 6.71 -0.90 19.37
CA PRO A 62 7.88 -0.45 20.13
C PRO A 62 7.87 -0.86 21.61
N ASP A 63 6.69 -1.05 22.20
CA ASP A 63 6.50 -1.53 23.58
C ASP A 63 6.64 -3.06 23.74
N GLY A 64 6.94 -3.78 22.66
CA GLY A 64 7.08 -5.23 22.63
C GLY A 64 5.77 -6.01 22.48
N THR A 65 4.62 -5.34 22.45
CA THR A 65 3.34 -6.00 22.21
C THR A 65 3.20 -6.44 20.75
N PRO A 66 2.43 -7.50 20.45
CA PRO A 66 2.15 -7.88 19.06
C PRO A 66 1.39 -6.75 18.34
N ASN A 67 1.81 -6.40 17.13
CA ASN A 67 1.07 -5.43 16.31
C ASN A 67 -0.19 -6.09 15.74
N VAL A 68 -1.35 -5.65 16.19
CA VAL A 68 -2.66 -6.22 15.84
C VAL A 68 -3.32 -5.36 14.77
N TRP A 69 -3.99 -6.01 13.82
CA TRP A 69 -4.73 -5.33 12.76
C TRP A 69 -5.89 -4.51 13.33
N GLY A 70 -5.82 -3.18 13.14
CA GLY A 70 -6.80 -2.21 13.63
C GLY A 70 -7.80 -1.73 12.56
N GLY A 71 -7.93 -2.45 11.43
CA GLY A 71 -8.75 -1.99 10.30
C GLY A 71 -8.01 -1.03 9.36
N ALA A 72 -8.67 -0.64 8.27
CA ALA A 72 -8.16 0.33 7.29
C ALA A 72 -9.33 1.06 6.61
N PRO A 73 -9.10 2.28 6.10
CA PRO A 73 -10.12 3.03 5.36
C PRO A 73 -10.31 2.50 3.93
N PHE A 74 -9.27 1.92 3.33
CA PHE A 74 -9.37 1.26 2.02
C PHE A 74 -9.05 -0.22 2.17
N ILE A 75 -9.87 -1.02 1.50
CA ILE A 75 -9.84 -2.46 1.64
C ILE A 75 -9.93 -3.05 0.24
N GLU A 76 -8.87 -3.70 -0.20
CA GLU A 76 -8.92 -4.46 -1.45
C GLU A 76 -9.87 -5.64 -1.32
N PHE A 77 -10.76 -5.75 -2.31
CA PHE A 77 -11.48 -6.99 -2.55
C PHE A 77 -10.60 -7.94 -3.35
N ILE A 78 -10.19 -9.01 -2.70
CA ILE A 78 -9.50 -10.10 -3.39
C ILE A 78 -10.58 -11.10 -3.71
N ASN A 79 -10.93 -11.31 -4.99
CA ASN A 79 -11.97 -12.27 -5.36
C ASN A 79 -11.43 -13.69 -5.17
N PRO A 80 -12.21 -14.68 -4.69
CA PRO A 80 -11.83 -16.07 -4.87
C PRO A 80 -11.71 -16.33 -6.37
N ASN A 81 -10.49 -16.46 -6.84
CA ASN A 81 -10.23 -16.71 -8.25
C ASN A 81 -10.92 -18.02 -8.62
N THR A 82 -11.95 -17.97 -9.47
CA THR A 82 -12.56 -19.18 -10.07
C THR A 82 -11.72 -19.71 -11.24
N GLY A 83 -10.50 -19.17 -11.45
CA GLY A 83 -9.54 -19.62 -12.47
C GLY A 83 -8.24 -20.17 -11.87
N ASN A 84 -7.41 -20.77 -12.72
CA ASN A 84 -6.16 -21.50 -12.42
C ASN A 84 -4.99 -20.67 -11.82
N TRP A 85 -5.24 -19.51 -11.22
CA TRP A 85 -4.19 -18.71 -10.59
C TRP A 85 -4.13 -19.03 -9.09
N PRO A 86 -2.92 -19.12 -8.49
CA PRO A 86 -2.80 -19.37 -7.06
C PRO A 86 -3.53 -18.29 -6.26
N ASN A 87 -4.47 -18.71 -5.41
CA ASN A 87 -5.25 -17.79 -4.58
C ASN A 87 -4.47 -17.46 -3.30
N TYR A 88 -3.58 -16.47 -3.38
CA TYR A 88 -2.66 -16.08 -2.29
C TYR A 88 -3.34 -15.57 -1.02
N TYR A 89 -4.62 -15.19 -1.13
CA TYR A 89 -5.43 -14.58 -0.07
C TYR A 89 -6.72 -15.37 0.22
N SER A 90 -6.76 -16.65 -0.13
CA SER A 90 -7.90 -17.55 0.09
C SER A 90 -8.40 -17.55 1.54
N TRP A 91 -7.49 -17.35 2.50
CA TRP A 91 -7.76 -17.30 3.93
C TRP A 91 -8.57 -16.06 4.38
N ILE A 92 -8.47 -14.93 3.66
CA ILE A 92 -9.28 -13.73 3.96
C ILE A 92 -10.76 -14.07 3.80
N HIS A 93 -11.10 -14.96 2.86
CA HIS A 93 -12.49 -15.36 2.61
C HIS A 93 -13.12 -16.19 3.72
N THR A 94 -12.31 -16.95 4.43
CA THR A 94 -12.79 -17.79 5.53
C THR A 94 -12.98 -17.00 6.83
N ASP A 95 -12.39 -15.80 6.91
CA ASP A 95 -12.58 -14.88 8.04
C ASP A 95 -13.60 -13.79 7.65
N LEU A 96 -14.89 -14.11 7.80
CA LEU A 96 -15.99 -13.18 7.53
C LEU A 96 -15.91 -11.90 8.37
N ASN A 97 -15.17 -11.90 9.49
CA ASN A 97 -14.95 -10.71 10.30
C ASN A 97 -13.91 -9.75 9.67
N ARG A 98 -13.13 -10.21 8.68
CA ARG A 98 -12.14 -9.43 7.92
C ARG A 98 -12.55 -9.12 6.48
N LEU A 99 -13.60 -9.77 5.98
CA LEU A 99 -14.20 -9.49 4.68
C LEU A 99 -15.11 -8.26 4.76
N LYS A 100 -14.61 -7.13 4.30
CA LYS A 100 -15.38 -5.88 4.24
C LYS A 100 -15.26 -5.26 2.85
N PHE A 101 -16.39 -5.08 2.18
CA PHE A 101 -16.42 -4.57 0.81
C PHE A 101 -16.38 -3.05 0.73
N VAL A 102 -16.85 -2.41 1.80
CA VAL A 102 -17.02 -0.96 1.89
C VAL A 102 -16.73 -0.58 3.34
N VAL A 103 -15.89 0.43 3.53
CA VAL A 103 -15.69 1.10 4.81
C VAL A 103 -16.42 2.42 4.76
N LYS A 104 -17.36 2.62 5.67
CA LYS A 104 -18.07 3.89 5.80
C LYS A 104 -17.23 4.84 6.62
N LEU A 105 -17.31 6.14 6.33
CA LEU A 105 -16.62 7.17 7.14
C LEU A 105 -16.95 7.08 8.64
N GLY A 106 -18.21 6.77 8.99
CA GLY A 106 -18.63 6.60 10.39
C GLY A 106 -18.08 5.34 11.07
N GLU A 107 -17.41 4.44 10.34
CA GLU A 107 -16.73 3.27 10.90
C GLU A 107 -15.25 3.53 11.19
N LEU A 108 -14.76 4.74 10.90
CA LEU A 108 -13.42 5.20 11.26
C LEU A 108 -13.46 5.72 12.71
N THR A 109 -13.49 4.81 13.68
CA THR A 109 -13.65 5.14 15.10
C THR A 109 -12.43 5.83 15.70
N ASP A 110 -11.25 5.71 15.08
CA ASP A 110 -10.05 6.48 15.46
C ASP A 110 -10.17 7.96 15.04
N GLY A 111 -11.16 8.27 14.20
CA GLY A 111 -11.49 9.62 13.72
C GLY A 111 -10.94 9.91 12.32
N THR A 112 -11.75 10.56 11.48
CA THR A 112 -11.35 10.91 10.09
C THR A 112 -10.12 11.80 10.02
N SER A 113 -9.89 12.61 11.06
CA SER A 113 -8.74 13.51 11.19
C SER A 113 -7.51 12.85 11.83
N ASN A 114 -7.57 11.55 12.14
CA ASN A 114 -6.46 10.76 12.68
C ASN A 114 -6.18 9.50 11.84
N THR A 115 -7.02 9.16 10.86
CA THR A 115 -6.79 8.03 9.96
C THR A 115 -6.26 8.52 8.61
N LEU A 116 -5.09 8.03 8.18
CA LEU A 116 -4.52 8.28 6.87
C LEU A 116 -5.41 7.71 5.76
N ALA A 117 -5.63 8.46 4.69
CA ALA A 117 -6.34 8.00 3.50
C ALA A 117 -5.37 7.61 2.38
N PHE A 118 -4.48 8.52 2.00
CA PHE A 118 -3.51 8.34 0.92
C PHE A 118 -2.15 8.82 1.36
N SER A 119 -1.09 8.19 0.84
CA SER A 119 0.29 8.63 1.06
C SER A 119 1.11 8.48 -0.20
N GLU A 120 2.24 9.17 -0.22
CA GLU A 120 3.22 9.03 -1.28
C GLU A 120 3.83 7.62 -1.34
N CYS A 121 4.11 7.18 -2.57
CA CYS A 121 5.01 6.11 -2.93
C CYS A 121 5.99 6.61 -4.00
N VAL A 122 7.14 5.95 -4.11
CA VAL A 122 8.06 6.11 -5.25
C VAL A 122 7.64 5.11 -6.32
N GLN A 123 7.47 5.57 -7.57
CA GLN A 123 7.00 4.73 -8.67
C GLN A 123 7.99 3.59 -8.91
N GLY A 124 7.43 2.38 -8.98
CA GLY A 124 8.17 1.16 -9.25
C GLY A 124 8.83 1.18 -10.62
N SER A 125 9.98 0.54 -10.75
CA SER A 125 10.71 0.36 -12.00
C SER A 125 11.14 -1.10 -12.16
N ASN A 126 11.53 -1.50 -13.38
CA ASN A 126 12.07 -2.84 -13.66
C ASN A 126 11.16 -3.99 -13.18
N GLY A 127 9.85 -3.87 -13.38
CA GLY A 127 8.85 -4.87 -13.01
C GLY A 127 8.24 -4.69 -11.61
N ASN A 128 8.78 -3.80 -10.77
CA ASN A 128 8.09 -3.37 -9.56
C ASN A 128 6.85 -2.55 -9.95
N LEU A 129 5.68 -2.93 -9.43
CA LEU A 129 4.39 -2.34 -9.73
C LEU A 129 3.93 -1.30 -8.69
N THR A 130 4.76 -0.91 -7.72
CA THR A 130 4.40 0.18 -6.79
C THR A 130 4.02 1.44 -7.56
N GLY A 131 2.88 2.05 -7.21
CA GLY A 131 2.31 3.18 -7.94
C GLY A 131 1.43 2.80 -9.14
N PHE A 132 1.33 1.52 -9.49
CA PHE A 132 0.41 1.04 -10.54
C PHE A 132 -1.04 1.05 -10.03
N ALA A 133 -1.65 2.24 -10.01
CA ALA A 133 -2.97 2.52 -9.41
C ALA A 133 -4.11 1.66 -9.98
N TRP A 134 -3.90 1.03 -11.14
CA TRP A 134 -4.87 0.21 -11.85
C TRP A 134 -4.91 -1.26 -11.39
N TRP A 135 -4.06 -1.62 -10.43
CA TRP A 135 -3.93 -2.97 -9.88
C TRP A 135 -3.77 -2.92 -8.36
N GLY A 136 -4.41 -3.86 -7.67
CA GLY A 136 -4.39 -3.91 -6.20
C GLY A 136 -2.99 -3.88 -5.60
N GLY A 137 -2.04 -4.63 -6.16
CA GLY A 137 -0.68 -4.72 -5.65
C GLY A 137 0.21 -3.52 -5.94
N GLY A 138 -0.29 -2.53 -6.67
CA GLY A 138 0.44 -1.30 -6.96
C GLY A 138 -0.20 -0.06 -6.33
N CYS A 139 -1.39 -0.17 -5.77
CA CYS A 139 -2.21 0.97 -5.38
C CYS A 139 -2.34 1.18 -3.86
N ASN A 140 -1.48 0.54 -3.07
CA ASN A 140 -1.56 0.50 -1.61
C ASN A 140 -0.27 0.95 -0.91
N PHE A 141 -0.42 1.35 0.35
CA PHE A 141 0.64 1.38 1.36
C PHE A 141 0.08 0.92 2.71
N GLU A 142 0.97 0.43 3.57
CA GLU A 142 0.67 0.11 4.96
C GLU A 142 1.57 0.92 5.91
N THR A 143 1.14 1.03 7.16
CA THR A 143 1.88 1.74 8.21
C THR A 143 2.69 0.82 9.13
N LEU A 144 2.79 -0.48 8.81
CA LEU A 144 3.64 -1.40 9.57
C LEU A 144 5.09 -0.91 9.66
N LEU A 145 5.59 -0.33 8.58
CA LEU A 145 6.93 0.23 8.48
C LEU A 145 6.85 1.77 8.42
N ALA A 146 7.80 2.43 9.08
CA ALA A 146 7.90 3.89 9.09
C ALA A 146 8.12 4.47 7.68
N PRO A 147 7.75 5.75 7.45
CA PRO A 147 7.98 6.42 6.17
C PRO A 147 9.46 6.37 5.75
N ASN A 148 9.71 6.10 4.47
CA ASN A 148 11.06 5.99 3.89
C ASN A 148 12.01 5.03 4.64
N THR A 149 11.49 4.01 5.32
CA THR A 149 12.31 2.99 6.00
C THR A 149 13.38 2.39 5.10
N SER A 150 14.53 1.99 5.67
CA SER A 150 15.54 1.22 4.95
C SER A 150 15.16 -0.26 4.78
N GLN A 151 14.12 -0.73 5.46
CA GLN A 151 13.60 -2.08 5.27
C GLN A 151 12.96 -2.22 3.88
N PRO A 152 13.15 -3.37 3.20
CA PRO A 152 12.59 -3.57 1.87
C PRO A 152 11.06 -3.70 1.90
N ASP A 153 10.40 -3.13 0.90
CA ASP A 153 9.01 -3.47 0.59
C ASP A 153 8.93 -4.91 0.10
N VAL A 154 7.90 -5.65 0.51
CA VAL A 154 7.63 -7.01 0.04
C VAL A 154 6.56 -6.92 -1.05
N VAL A 155 6.95 -7.08 -2.31
CA VAL A 155 6.10 -6.76 -3.47
C VAL A 155 5.55 -7.98 -4.20
N GLU A 156 4.44 -7.78 -4.92
CA GLU A 156 3.64 -8.85 -5.50
C GLU A 156 4.33 -9.63 -6.64
N GLN A 157 4.97 -8.96 -7.59
CA GLN A 157 5.40 -9.62 -8.83
C GLN A 157 6.90 -9.66 -9.01
N SER A 158 7.53 -8.50 -9.08
CA SER A 158 8.94 -8.41 -9.45
C SER A 158 9.57 -7.26 -8.71
N CYS A 159 10.77 -7.53 -8.24
CA CYS A 159 11.67 -6.55 -7.70
C CYS A 159 13.02 -6.86 -8.32
N ALA A 160 13.41 -6.10 -9.33
CA ALA A 160 14.83 -5.99 -9.65
C ALA A 160 15.35 -4.90 -8.73
N ASN A 161 16.01 -5.28 -7.63
CA ASN A 161 16.78 -4.36 -6.78
C ASN A 161 17.51 -3.40 -7.71
N PRO A 162 17.19 -2.10 -7.77
CA PRO A 162 17.89 -1.22 -8.67
C PRO A 162 19.28 -1.05 -8.09
N PRO A 163 20.34 -1.69 -8.64
CA PRO A 163 21.69 -1.51 -8.12
C PRO A 163 22.20 -0.09 -8.43
N THR A 164 21.40 0.70 -9.16
CA THR A 164 21.77 1.96 -9.80
C THR A 164 20.82 3.13 -9.50
N ASP A 165 19.73 2.95 -8.75
CA ASP A 165 18.90 4.07 -8.26
C ASP A 165 18.80 4.01 -6.73
N PRO A 166 19.76 4.61 -6.00
CA PRO A 166 19.75 4.61 -4.53
C PRO A 166 18.57 5.37 -3.93
N LEU A 167 17.78 6.07 -4.76
CA LEU A 167 16.58 6.80 -4.35
C LEU A 167 15.29 6.01 -4.60
N ASN A 168 15.37 4.80 -5.16
CA ASN A 168 14.23 3.90 -5.25
C ASN A 168 14.21 2.95 -4.04
N SER A 169 13.01 2.56 -3.63
CA SER A 169 12.75 1.74 -2.46
C SER A 169 13.51 0.41 -2.54
N PRO A 170 14.20 -0.02 -1.46
CA PRO A 170 14.61 -1.42 -1.38
C PRO A 170 13.35 -2.27 -1.47
N CYS A 171 13.39 -3.35 -2.25
CA CYS A 171 12.27 -4.27 -2.36
C CYS A 171 12.75 -5.72 -2.38
N VAL A 172 11.84 -6.63 -2.08
CA VAL A 172 12.02 -8.07 -2.28
C VAL A 172 10.72 -8.63 -2.86
N VAL A 173 10.82 -9.66 -3.69
CA VAL A 173 9.62 -10.36 -4.17
C VAL A 173 9.08 -11.21 -3.02
N ARG A 174 7.75 -11.21 -2.81
CA ARG A 174 7.15 -12.13 -1.83
C ARG A 174 7.58 -13.57 -2.11
N ALA A 175 7.91 -14.32 -1.06
CA ALA A 175 8.21 -15.74 -1.23
C ALA A 175 6.92 -16.50 -1.56
N VAL A 176 6.90 -17.20 -2.69
CA VAL A 176 5.81 -18.10 -3.09
C VAL A 176 6.27 -19.54 -2.88
N ALA A 177 5.90 -20.15 -1.75
CA ALA A 177 6.13 -21.58 -1.54
C ALA A 177 5.07 -22.40 -2.28
N SER A 178 5.49 -23.44 -3.00
CA SER A 178 4.62 -24.38 -3.73
C SER A 178 3.58 -25.02 -2.80
N GLY A 179 2.38 -24.43 -2.74
CA GLY A 179 1.17 -25.13 -2.31
C GLY A 179 0.65 -24.90 -0.89
N ASN A 180 1.28 -24.13 0.02
CA ASN A 180 0.55 -23.58 1.18
C ASN A 180 1.29 -22.49 2.00
N VAL A 181 0.46 -21.73 2.71
CA VAL A 181 0.64 -20.43 3.36
C VAL A 181 1.66 -20.41 4.51
N VAL A 182 2.67 -19.55 4.39
CA VAL A 182 3.26 -18.80 5.53
C VAL A 182 3.65 -17.38 5.11
N THR A 183 4.01 -17.14 3.83
CA THR A 183 4.55 -15.84 3.36
C THR A 183 3.68 -15.10 2.35
N SER A 184 2.55 -15.66 1.92
CA SER A 184 1.66 -15.06 0.91
C SER A 184 0.81 -13.88 1.42
N GLY A 185 0.96 -13.48 2.68
CA GLY A 185 0.30 -12.30 3.28
C GLY A 185 1.28 -11.28 3.86
N ALA A 186 2.59 -11.41 3.59
CA ALA A 186 3.63 -10.49 4.05
C ALA A 186 3.86 -9.31 3.11
N GLU A 187 3.04 -9.16 2.07
CA GLU A 187 3.12 -8.00 1.18
C GLU A 187 2.95 -6.73 1.98
N THR A 188 3.95 -5.86 1.86
CA THR A 188 4.10 -4.66 2.66
C THR A 188 4.74 -3.59 1.79
N HIS A 189 4.08 -2.45 1.71
CA HIS A 189 4.52 -1.27 1.00
C HIS A 189 4.59 -0.14 2.03
N ALA A 190 5.81 0.31 2.37
CA ALA A 190 5.94 1.50 3.19
C ALA A 190 5.50 2.75 2.40
N ALA A 191 5.06 3.78 3.12
CA ALA A 191 4.97 5.13 2.54
C ALA A 191 6.38 5.62 2.17
N ARG A 192 6.55 6.12 0.95
CA ARG A 192 7.86 6.50 0.42
C ARG A 192 7.79 7.73 -0.47
N SER A 193 8.79 8.60 -0.35
CA SER A 193 8.88 9.84 -1.10
C SER A 193 10.34 10.23 -1.32
N ARG A 194 10.58 10.98 -2.40
CA ARG A 194 11.89 11.62 -2.64
C ARG A 194 12.01 12.98 -1.94
N HIS A 195 10.96 13.44 -1.25
CA HIS A 195 11.04 14.61 -0.40
C HIS A 195 11.97 14.37 0.78
N THR A 196 12.78 15.39 1.11
CA THR A 196 13.75 15.27 2.20
C THR A 196 13.01 15.18 3.54
N GLY A 197 13.28 14.10 4.28
CA GLY A 197 12.87 13.97 5.68
C GLY A 197 11.44 13.48 5.93
N GLY A 198 10.66 13.13 4.91
CA GLY A 198 9.26 12.72 5.11
C GLY A 198 8.49 12.38 3.84
N VAL A 199 7.19 12.17 4.02
CA VAL A 199 6.21 11.90 2.96
C VAL A 199 5.04 12.87 3.08
N GLN A 200 4.43 13.25 1.96
CA GLN A 200 3.10 13.87 1.99
C GLN A 200 2.03 12.78 2.16
N ALA A 201 1.10 13.02 3.07
CA ALA A 201 -0.04 12.15 3.30
C ALA A 201 -1.32 12.95 3.50
N THR A 202 -2.45 12.38 3.11
CA THR A 202 -3.78 12.93 3.36
C THR A 202 -4.49 12.08 4.40
N LEU A 203 -5.35 12.70 5.20
CA LEU A 203 -6.23 12.01 6.15
C LEU A 203 -7.62 11.80 5.54
N CYS A 204 -8.45 10.99 6.19
CA CYS A 204 -9.80 10.66 5.72
C CYS A 204 -10.77 11.85 5.75
N ASP A 205 -10.42 12.93 6.47
CA ASP A 205 -11.13 14.22 6.41
C ASP A 205 -10.66 15.13 5.25
N GLY A 206 -9.65 14.70 4.48
CA GLY A 206 -9.09 15.45 3.36
C GLY A 206 -7.98 16.43 3.74
N SER A 207 -7.64 16.56 5.03
CA SER A 207 -6.48 17.35 5.43
C SER A 207 -5.17 16.72 4.94
N VAL A 208 -4.18 17.56 4.65
CA VAL A 208 -2.87 17.14 4.13
C VAL A 208 -1.80 17.47 5.16
N ARG A 209 -0.88 16.53 5.39
CA ARG A 209 0.23 16.67 6.33
C ARG A 209 1.53 16.20 5.68
N PHE A 210 2.62 16.88 6.01
CA PHE A 210 3.96 16.33 5.81
C PHE A 210 4.31 15.50 7.04
N ILE A 211 4.56 14.20 6.87
CA ILE A 211 4.87 13.27 7.96
C ILE A 211 6.36 12.96 7.92
N SER A 212 7.04 13.21 9.03
CA SER A 212 8.48 13.00 9.19
C SER A 212 8.85 11.51 9.12
N ASN A 213 10.02 11.20 8.55
CA ASN A 213 10.65 9.87 8.64
C ASN A 213 10.97 9.49 10.09
N ALA A 214 11.07 10.47 10.98
CA ALA A 214 11.37 10.28 12.40
C ALA A 214 10.10 10.19 13.29
N ILE A 215 8.91 10.08 12.69
CA ILE A 215 7.67 9.82 13.44
C ILE A 215 7.83 8.57 14.31
N ASP A 216 7.29 8.60 15.53
CA ASP A 216 7.22 7.41 16.36
C ASP A 216 6.43 6.30 15.64
N LEU A 217 6.99 5.09 15.65
CA LEU A 217 6.41 3.98 14.88
C LEU A 217 5.05 3.53 15.42
N TYR A 218 4.82 3.67 16.73
CA TYR A 218 3.52 3.36 17.34
C TYR A 218 2.47 4.37 16.87
N THR A 219 2.80 5.66 16.92
CA THR A 219 1.96 6.74 16.36
C THR A 219 1.67 6.50 14.88
N TRP A 220 2.68 6.22 14.05
CA TRP A 220 2.52 5.98 12.62
C TRP A 220 1.58 4.79 12.33
N ARG A 221 1.71 3.70 13.10
CA ARG A 221 0.83 2.54 12.98
C ARG A 221 -0.61 2.88 13.34
N GLY A 222 -0.83 3.62 14.43
CA GLY A 222 -2.15 4.10 14.83
C GLY A 222 -2.80 5.00 13.78
N LEU A 223 -2.02 5.82 13.06
CA LEU A 223 -2.56 6.63 11.95
C LEU A 223 -3.03 5.77 10.76
N GLY A 224 -2.52 4.54 10.64
CA GLY A 224 -2.92 3.61 9.59
C GLY A 224 -4.22 2.86 9.92
N SER A 225 -4.56 2.69 11.19
CA SER A 225 -5.77 1.99 11.60
C SER A 225 -7.04 2.84 11.41
N ALA A 226 -8.15 2.13 11.24
CA ALA A 226 -9.48 2.73 11.20
C ALA A 226 -10.22 2.59 12.55
N ALA A 227 -9.83 1.63 13.37
CA ALA A 227 -10.48 1.25 14.62
C ALA A 227 -9.50 0.55 15.60
N GLY A 228 -8.27 1.04 15.70
CA GLY A 228 -7.26 0.51 16.63
C GLY A 228 -7.47 0.97 18.08
N GLY A 229 -8.22 2.07 18.29
CA GLY A 229 -8.54 2.60 19.61
C GLY A 229 -7.39 3.33 20.31
N GLU A 230 -6.29 3.61 19.59
CA GLU A 230 -5.16 4.39 20.11
C GLU A 230 -5.47 5.89 20.13
N VAL A 231 -5.11 6.58 21.21
CA VAL A 231 -5.12 8.06 21.25
C VAL A 231 -3.85 8.55 20.57
N VAL A 232 -3.93 8.80 19.27
CA VAL A 232 -2.79 9.30 18.48
C VAL A 232 -2.80 10.83 18.48
N THR A 233 -1.68 11.45 18.84
CA THR A 233 -1.48 12.90 18.69
C THR A 233 -0.37 13.14 17.67
N LEU A 234 -0.64 13.97 16.67
CA LEU A 234 0.34 14.43 15.69
C LEU A 234 1.04 15.66 16.27
N GLU A 235 2.25 15.49 16.82
CA GLU A 235 3.17 16.62 17.10
C GLU A 235 4.11 16.88 15.92
#